data_AF-A0A0G4HRH6-F1
#
_entry.id   AF-A0A0G4HRH6-F1
#
_cell.length_a   1.000
_cell.length_b   1.000
_cell.length_c   1.000
_cell.angle_alpha   90.00
_cell.angle_beta   90.00
_cell.angle_gamma   90.00
#
_symmetry.space_group_name_H-M   'P 1'
#
loop_
_entity.id
_entity.type
_entity.pdbx_description
1 polymer ?
#
loop_
_entity_poly.entity_id
_entity_poly.type
_entity_poly.pdbx_seq_one_letter_code
_entity_poly.pdbx_strand_id
1 'polypeptide(L)'
;MAGRGHVRQAVLPAWMIPAGRGVPIAVVPQVPQLQLTENGALAHSSSGNACLDFFVKAVPNIGVAPLQLLLSKAWGEDPETALKLIFHLGAVRDGKQDRRNFYVCMEWLKKNHFDTFLFNLCHVPRLVCWKSLLDLLIAEVDGFEFLLDYEDPNWYARRPRRRRAQVMEHLRARRVTRRERRRERQARRQELGEEGYRKSVAERAAVGRVFVEACRERAREERHERRRERHGRSVKKQCRT
;
A
#
# COMPACT_ATOMS: atom_id res chain seq x y z
N MET A 1 49.23 71.33 -17.17
CA MET A 1 48.30 71.19 -18.30
C MET A 1 48.78 70.05 -19.19
N ALA A 2 48.19 68.86 -19.03
CA ALA A 2 48.63 67.63 -19.69
C ALA A 2 47.68 67.29 -20.86
N GLY A 3 48.24 67.21 -22.07
CA GLY A 3 47.51 66.93 -23.32
C GLY A 3 47.63 65.47 -23.75
N ARG A 4 46.51 64.75 -23.63
CA ARG A 4 45.95 63.69 -24.49
C ARG A 4 46.93 62.82 -25.31
N GLY A 5 47.18 61.60 -24.81
CA GLY A 5 47.50 60.43 -25.64
C GLY A 5 46.28 59.51 -25.73
N HIS A 6 45.75 59.30 -26.94
CA HIS A 6 44.68 58.34 -27.22
C HIS A 6 45.27 56.91 -27.24
N VAL A 7 44.89 56.07 -26.28
CA VAL A 7 45.14 54.62 -26.34
C VAL A 7 43.85 53.94 -26.78
N ARG A 8 43.87 53.37 -27.98
CA ARG A 8 42.80 52.54 -28.54
C ARG A 8 42.69 51.27 -27.70
N GLN A 9 41.56 51.06 -27.02
CA GLN A 9 41.21 49.76 -26.45
C GLN A 9 40.88 48.79 -27.57
N ALA A 10 41.65 47.71 -27.69
CA ALA A 10 41.30 46.57 -28.54
C ALA A 10 40.17 45.78 -27.87
N VAL A 11 38.98 45.82 -28.45
CA VAL A 11 37.87 44.93 -28.08
C VAL A 11 38.11 43.59 -28.78
N LEU A 12 38.40 42.54 -28.03
CA LEU A 12 38.45 41.17 -28.55
C LEU A 12 37.03 40.61 -28.68
N PRO A 13 36.71 39.86 -29.76
CA PRO A 13 35.37 39.34 -30.01
C PRO A 13 35.02 38.11 -29.14
N ALA A 14 33.72 37.97 -28.85
CA ALA A 14 33.12 37.04 -27.88
C ALA A 14 33.19 35.53 -28.20
N TRP A 15 34.07 35.07 -29.09
CA TRP A 15 34.20 33.65 -29.44
C TRP A 15 35.46 32.97 -28.84
N MET A 16 36.28 33.70 -28.08
CA MET A 16 37.49 33.17 -27.44
C MET A 16 37.24 32.86 -25.95
N ILE A 17 36.43 31.82 -25.68
CA ILE A 17 36.40 31.17 -24.36
C ILE A 17 37.23 29.88 -24.48
N PRO A 18 38.38 29.75 -23.81
CA PRO A 18 39.11 28.50 -23.81
C PRO A 18 38.32 27.45 -23.02
N ALA A 19 38.18 26.26 -23.62
CA ALA A 19 37.56 25.10 -23.01
C ALA A 19 38.20 24.79 -21.64
N GLY A 20 37.50 25.19 -20.58
CA GLY A 20 37.84 24.83 -19.20
C GLY A 20 37.59 23.34 -19.01
N ARG A 21 38.67 22.59 -18.81
CA ARG A 21 38.68 21.22 -18.31
C ARG A 21 37.63 21.05 -17.21
N GLY A 22 36.65 20.18 -17.45
CA GLY A 22 35.71 19.75 -16.42
C GLY A 22 36.50 19.21 -15.23
N VAL A 23 36.39 19.88 -14.09
CA VAL A 23 36.87 19.36 -12.82
C VAL A 23 36.02 18.12 -12.54
N PRO A 24 36.59 16.91 -12.39
CA PRO A 24 35.81 15.79 -11.93
C PRO A 24 35.29 16.16 -10.53
N ILE A 25 33.97 16.11 -10.36
CA ILE A 25 33.35 16.20 -9.04
C ILE A 25 33.97 15.07 -8.22
N ALA A 26 34.91 15.41 -7.35
CA ALA A 26 35.51 14.46 -6.43
C ALA A 26 34.39 14.00 -5.50
N VAL A 27 33.87 12.79 -5.74
CA VAL A 27 33.03 12.09 -4.79
C VAL A 27 33.93 11.77 -3.60
N VAL A 28 33.90 12.63 -2.58
CA VAL A 28 34.57 12.36 -1.31
C VAL A 28 33.95 11.08 -0.76
N PRO A 29 34.73 10.00 -0.50
CA PRO A 29 34.18 8.79 0.07
C PRO A 29 33.66 9.14 1.47
N GLN A 30 32.34 9.13 1.65
CA GLN A 30 31.76 9.35 2.96
C GLN A 30 32.15 8.18 3.86
N VAL A 31 32.81 8.48 4.98
CA VAL A 31 33.17 7.48 5.97
C VAL A 31 31.87 6.87 6.50
N PRO A 32 31.68 5.53 6.41
CA PRO A 32 30.46 4.90 6.86
C PRO A 32 30.32 5.10 8.36
N GLN A 33 29.40 5.97 8.75
CA GLN A 33 29.05 6.13 10.15
C GLN A 33 28.30 4.88 10.60
N LEU A 34 28.86 4.13 11.55
CA LEU A 34 28.29 2.88 12.05
C LEU A 34 27.55 3.10 13.38
N GLN A 35 26.44 2.40 13.56
CA GLN A 35 25.61 2.38 14.77
C GLN A 35 25.36 0.93 15.19
N LEU A 36 25.15 0.72 16.49
CA LEU A 36 24.74 -0.57 17.01
C LEU A 36 23.22 -0.72 16.91
N THR A 37 22.78 -1.84 16.34
CA THR A 37 21.37 -2.23 16.34
C THR A 37 20.94 -2.72 17.73
N GLU A 38 19.63 -2.88 17.96
CA GLU A 38 19.10 -3.41 19.23
C GLU A 38 19.68 -4.77 19.63
N ASN A 39 20.19 -5.54 18.64
CA ASN A 39 20.83 -6.83 18.85
C ASN A 39 22.37 -6.74 18.96
N GLY A 40 22.94 -5.54 19.08
CA GLY A 40 24.38 -5.33 19.21
C GLY A 40 25.20 -5.52 17.92
N ALA A 41 24.54 -5.73 16.77
CA ALA A 41 25.23 -5.83 15.48
C ALA A 41 25.54 -4.43 14.91
N LEU A 42 26.70 -4.29 14.26
CA LEU A 42 27.09 -3.08 13.54
C LEU A 42 26.20 -2.90 12.29
N ALA A 43 25.55 -1.75 12.18
CA ALA A 43 24.79 -1.32 11.00
C ALA A 43 25.22 0.08 10.57
N HIS A 44 25.08 0.41 9.30
CA HIS A 44 25.29 1.78 8.84
C HIS A 44 24.20 2.71 9.41
N SER A 45 24.63 3.81 10.02
CA SER A 45 23.76 4.89 10.50
C SER A 45 23.08 5.64 9.36
N SER A 46 23.70 5.71 8.18
CA SER A 46 23.09 6.08 6.90
C SER A 46 23.89 5.48 5.74
N SER A 47 23.20 5.05 4.69
CA SER A 47 23.80 4.51 3.47
C SER A 47 24.28 5.57 2.48
N GLY A 48 23.98 6.85 2.75
CA GLY A 48 24.20 7.95 1.80
C GLY A 48 23.10 8.11 0.75
N ASN A 49 22.12 7.20 0.73
CA ASN A 49 20.91 7.26 -0.09
C ASN A 49 19.67 7.19 0.82
N ALA A 50 18.86 8.24 0.83
CA ALA A 50 17.69 8.38 1.68
C ALA A 50 16.57 7.38 1.33
N CYS A 51 16.43 6.99 0.06
CA CYS A 51 15.48 5.94 -0.35
C CYS A 51 15.89 4.58 0.24
N LEU A 52 17.17 4.25 0.21
CA LEU A 52 17.69 3.03 0.82
C LEU A 52 17.56 3.07 2.35
N ASP A 53 17.85 4.21 2.97
CA ASP A 53 17.64 4.40 4.41
C ASP A 53 16.17 4.22 4.81
N PHE A 54 15.23 4.77 4.04
CA PHE A 54 13.79 4.55 4.26
C PHE A 54 13.46 3.06 4.11
N PHE A 55 13.96 2.41 3.05
CA PHE A 55 13.74 0.98 2.85
C PHE A 55 14.26 0.13 4.01
N VAL A 56 15.43 0.42 4.57
CA VAL A 56 16.00 -0.38 5.67
C VAL A 56 15.32 -0.05 6.99
N LYS A 57 15.12 1.24 7.30
CA LYS A 57 14.67 1.72 8.61
C LYS A 57 13.15 1.76 8.78
N ALA A 58 12.36 1.68 7.71
CA ALA A 58 10.92 1.50 7.81
C ALA A 58 10.60 0.07 8.27
N VAL A 59 10.62 -0.11 9.59
CA VAL A 59 10.38 -1.38 10.30
C VAL A 59 9.11 -1.28 11.14
N PRO A 60 8.46 -2.42 11.47
CA PRO A 60 7.31 -2.42 12.36
C PRO A 60 7.63 -1.76 13.70
N ASN A 61 6.64 -1.05 14.27
CA ASN A 61 6.74 -0.28 15.53
C ASN A 61 7.61 0.97 15.49
N ILE A 62 8.12 1.39 14.34
CA ILE A 62 8.65 2.75 14.19
C ILE A 62 7.55 3.78 14.51
N GLY A 63 7.92 4.85 15.20
CA GLY A 63 7.00 5.95 15.47
C GLY A 63 6.57 6.66 14.19
N VAL A 64 5.37 7.27 14.22
CA VAL A 64 4.81 8.02 13.07
C VAL A 64 5.74 9.14 12.61
N ALA A 65 6.22 9.98 13.54
CA ALA A 65 7.09 11.11 13.20
C ALA A 65 8.46 10.68 12.61
N PRO A 66 9.20 9.72 13.21
CA PRO A 66 10.42 9.18 12.59
C PRO A 66 10.19 8.61 11.19
N LEU A 67 9.09 7.88 10.97
CA LEU A 67 8.77 7.32 9.66
C LEU A 67 8.49 8.41 8.62
N GLN A 68 7.71 9.43 8.99
CA GLN A 68 7.42 10.56 8.11
C GLN A 68 8.68 11.35 7.76
N LEU A 69 9.63 11.49 8.69
CA LEU A 69 10.91 12.13 8.42
C LEU A 69 11.79 11.31 7.46
N LEU A 70 11.82 9.99 7.61
CA LEU A 70 12.52 9.13 6.66
C LEU A 70 11.88 9.22 5.27
N LEU A 71 10.56 9.21 5.21
CA LEU A 71 9.82 9.33 3.96
C LEU A 71 10.05 10.68 3.30
N SER A 72 10.03 11.79 4.04
CA SER A 72 10.26 13.12 3.48
C SER A 72 11.66 13.26 2.88
N LYS A 73 12.67 12.64 3.52
CA LYS A 73 14.04 12.60 2.98
C LYS A 73 14.13 11.75 1.72
N ALA A 74 13.53 10.56 1.72
CA ALA A 74 13.47 9.69 0.54
C ALA A 74 12.77 10.39 -0.63
N TRP A 75 11.66 11.07 -0.35
CA TRP A 75 10.92 11.84 -1.34
C TRP A 75 11.71 12.99 -1.94
N GLY A 76 12.49 13.70 -1.10
CA GLY A 76 13.37 14.77 -1.58
C GLY A 76 14.52 14.28 -2.46
N GLU A 77 14.92 13.01 -2.33
CA GLU A 77 15.97 12.41 -3.15
C GLU A 77 15.43 11.85 -4.47
N ASP A 78 14.41 10.99 -4.40
CA ASP A 78 13.73 10.46 -5.59
C ASP A 78 12.26 10.13 -5.28
N PRO A 79 11.31 11.01 -5.68
CA PRO A 79 9.88 10.79 -5.48
C PRO A 79 9.35 9.48 -6.07
N GLU A 80 9.86 9.07 -7.24
CA GLU A 80 9.36 7.87 -7.93
C GLU A 80 9.75 6.62 -7.15
N THR A 81 11.01 6.52 -6.73
CA THR A 81 11.48 5.41 -5.89
C THR A 81 10.80 5.44 -4.52
N ALA A 82 10.67 6.61 -3.88
CA ALA A 82 9.96 6.73 -2.62
C ALA A 82 8.51 6.20 -2.72
N LEU A 83 7.78 6.55 -3.78
CA LEU A 83 6.43 6.05 -4.02
C LEU A 83 6.40 4.52 -4.17
N LYS A 84 7.32 3.94 -4.95
CA LYS A 84 7.46 2.48 -5.09
C LYS A 84 7.72 1.81 -3.74
N LEU A 85 8.55 2.43 -2.90
CA LEU A 85 8.85 1.94 -1.55
C LEU A 85 7.63 1.99 -0.62
N ILE A 86 6.77 3.01 -0.74
CA ILE A 86 5.49 3.06 -0.01
C ILE A 86 4.62 1.87 -0.39
N PHE A 87 4.44 1.59 -1.69
CA PHE A 87 3.65 0.44 -2.13
C PHE A 87 4.30 -0.89 -1.71
N HIS A 88 5.63 -0.97 -1.71
CA HIS A 88 6.37 -2.13 -1.22
C HIS A 88 6.16 -2.39 0.29
N LEU A 89 5.99 -1.34 1.11
CA LEU A 89 5.66 -1.50 2.53
C LEU A 89 4.33 -2.25 2.71
N GLY A 90 3.29 -1.87 1.96
CA GLY A 90 1.97 -2.49 2.07
C GLY A 90 1.82 -3.81 1.32
N ALA A 91 2.63 -4.07 0.29
CA ALA A 91 2.44 -5.19 -0.63
C ALA A 91 2.45 -6.55 0.07
N VAL A 92 1.41 -7.36 -0.19
CA VAL A 92 1.18 -8.66 0.47
C VAL A 92 2.01 -9.79 -0.13
N ARG A 93 2.39 -9.69 -1.41
CA ARG A 93 3.09 -10.77 -2.13
C ARG A 93 4.61 -10.58 -2.08
N ASP A 94 5.07 -9.42 -2.50
CA ASP A 94 6.48 -9.12 -2.75
C ASP A 94 6.98 -7.95 -1.88
N GLY A 95 6.35 -7.74 -0.72
CA GLY A 95 6.55 -6.58 0.15
C GLY A 95 6.76 -6.93 1.61
N LYS A 96 6.93 -5.88 2.43
CA LYS A 96 7.11 -6.01 3.89
C LYS A 96 5.82 -6.35 4.64
N GLN A 97 4.66 -6.22 4.00
CA GLN A 97 3.34 -6.43 4.59
C GLN A 97 3.05 -5.58 5.84
N ASP A 98 3.71 -4.42 5.95
CA ASP A 98 3.55 -3.50 7.07
C ASP A 98 2.43 -2.50 6.77
N ARG A 99 1.19 -2.94 7.02
CA ARG A 99 -0.01 -2.14 6.75
C ARG A 99 -0.08 -0.85 7.56
N ARG A 100 0.36 -0.89 8.83
CA ARG A 100 0.34 0.29 9.71
C ARG A 100 1.22 1.40 9.13
N ASN A 101 2.46 1.06 8.79
CA ASN A 101 3.39 2.02 8.21
C ASN A 101 2.97 2.46 6.80
N PHE A 102 2.39 1.55 6.00
CA PHE A 102 1.77 1.92 4.72
C PHE A 102 0.68 3.00 4.89
N TYR A 103 -0.23 2.87 5.86
CA TYR A 103 -1.26 3.88 6.10
C TYR A 103 -0.67 5.22 6.54
N VAL A 104 0.36 5.22 7.39
CA VAL A 104 1.09 6.45 7.75
C VAL A 104 1.70 7.13 6.54
N CYS A 105 2.33 6.37 5.64
CA CYS A 105 2.91 6.91 4.42
C CYS A 105 1.83 7.44 3.46
N MET A 106 0.69 6.75 3.33
CA MET A 106 -0.43 7.21 2.51
C MET A 106 -1.07 8.49 3.06
N GLU A 107 -1.20 8.62 4.37
CA GLU A 107 -1.68 9.85 5.01
C GLU A 107 -0.68 11.01 4.82
N TRP A 108 0.62 10.72 4.90
CA TRP A 108 1.65 11.72 4.58
C TRP A 108 1.58 12.16 3.11
N LEU A 109 1.41 11.22 2.18
CA LEU A 109 1.19 11.54 0.76
C LEU A 109 -0.05 12.40 0.55
N LYS A 110 -1.17 12.06 1.21
CA LYS A 110 -2.41 12.83 1.12
C LYS A 110 -2.20 14.29 1.54
N LYS A 111 -1.43 14.52 2.61
CA LYS A 111 -1.16 15.86 3.17
C LYS A 111 -0.17 16.68 2.34
N ASN A 112 0.85 16.06 1.75
CA ASN A 112 1.96 16.78 1.09
C ASN A 112 1.89 16.74 -0.45
N HIS A 113 1.35 15.67 -1.02
CA HIS A 113 1.31 15.38 -2.46
C HIS A 113 -0.04 14.76 -2.87
N PHE A 114 -1.11 15.52 -2.67
CA PHE A 114 -2.50 15.05 -2.84
C PHE A 114 -2.80 14.49 -4.24
N ASP A 115 -2.30 15.14 -5.29
CA ASP A 115 -2.51 14.66 -6.67
C ASP A 115 -1.89 13.27 -6.88
N THR A 116 -0.64 13.09 -6.45
CA THR A 116 0.06 11.80 -6.50
C THR A 116 -0.67 10.74 -5.69
N PHE A 117 -1.17 11.10 -4.51
CA PHE A 117 -2.02 10.20 -3.71
C PHE A 117 -3.25 9.75 -4.51
N LEU A 118 -4.03 10.69 -5.06
CA LEU A 118 -5.27 10.39 -5.79
C LEU A 118 -5.03 9.52 -7.02
N PHE A 119 -4.05 9.86 -7.87
CA PHE A 119 -3.75 9.10 -9.09
C PHE A 119 -3.37 7.65 -8.77
N ASN A 120 -2.69 7.43 -7.65
CA ASN A 120 -2.17 6.12 -7.28
C ASN A 120 -3.14 5.26 -6.44
N LEU A 121 -4.27 5.81 -5.97
CA LEU A 121 -5.27 5.03 -5.22
C LEU A 121 -5.80 3.82 -6.00
N CYS A 122 -5.92 3.96 -7.33
CA CYS A 122 -6.39 2.88 -8.19
C CYS A 122 -5.47 1.65 -8.19
N HIS A 123 -4.19 1.82 -7.81
CA HIS A 123 -3.21 0.74 -7.74
C HIS A 123 -3.24 -0.03 -6.41
N VAL A 124 -3.80 0.54 -5.34
CA VAL A 124 -3.84 -0.07 -4.01
C VAL A 124 -4.47 -1.48 -4.00
N PRO A 125 -5.62 -1.74 -4.65
CA PRO A 125 -6.21 -3.08 -4.65
C PRO A 125 -5.34 -4.15 -5.31
N ARG A 126 -4.56 -3.75 -6.32
CA ARG A 126 -3.70 -4.65 -7.11
C ARG A 126 -2.37 -4.92 -6.40
N LEU A 127 -1.71 -3.87 -5.90
CA LEU A 127 -0.36 -3.96 -5.33
C LEU A 127 -0.36 -4.33 -3.84
N VAL A 128 -1.34 -3.82 -3.09
CA VAL A 128 -1.47 -4.03 -1.64
C VAL A 128 -2.59 -5.02 -1.36
N CYS A 129 -3.83 -4.53 -1.23
CA CYS A 129 -5.06 -5.34 -1.18
C CYS A 129 -6.31 -4.44 -1.17
N TRP A 130 -7.47 -5.04 -1.46
CA TRP A 130 -8.77 -4.37 -1.37
C TRP A 130 -9.09 -3.83 0.03
N LYS A 131 -8.72 -4.58 1.09
CA LYS A 131 -8.92 -4.12 2.47
C LYS A 131 -8.25 -2.77 2.71
N SER A 132 -7.02 -2.59 2.25
CA SER A 132 -6.27 -1.34 2.47
C SER A 132 -6.89 -0.14 1.75
N LEU A 133 -7.48 -0.32 0.57
CA LEU A 133 -8.23 0.76 -0.08
C LEU A 133 -9.46 1.14 0.74
N LEU A 134 -10.22 0.16 1.25
CA LEU A 134 -11.40 0.41 2.07
C LEU A 134 -11.05 1.07 3.41
N ASP A 135 -9.96 0.63 4.03
CA ASP A 135 -9.43 1.20 5.26
C ASP A 135 -9.05 2.69 5.08
N LEU A 136 -8.43 3.05 3.96
CA LEU A 136 -8.12 4.45 3.63
C LEU A 136 -9.40 5.29 3.44
N LEU A 137 -10.47 4.72 2.86
CA LEU A 137 -11.76 5.39 2.75
C LEU A 137 -12.44 5.57 4.12
N ILE A 138 -12.33 4.57 4.99
CA ILE A 138 -12.82 4.68 6.38
C ILE A 138 -12.08 5.79 7.12
N ALA A 139 -10.76 5.89 6.95
CA ALA A 139 -9.97 6.97 7.56
C ALA A 139 -10.38 8.37 7.10
N GLU A 140 -10.96 8.51 5.91
CA GLU A 140 -11.49 9.79 5.44
C GLU A 140 -12.79 10.19 6.15
N VAL A 141 -13.59 9.21 6.58
CA VAL A 141 -14.87 9.45 7.28
C VAL A 141 -14.66 9.56 8.79
N ASP A 142 -13.94 8.59 9.38
CA ASP A 142 -13.80 8.44 10.83
C ASP A 142 -12.48 9.01 11.38
N GLY A 143 -11.54 9.39 10.49
CA GLY A 143 -10.25 9.96 10.83
C GLY A 143 -9.09 8.96 10.81
N PHE A 144 -7.87 9.48 10.62
CA PHE A 144 -6.65 8.67 10.52
C PHE A 144 -6.27 7.97 11.84
N GLU A 145 -6.46 8.63 12.98
CA GLU A 145 -6.21 8.03 14.30
C GLU A 145 -7.07 6.78 14.53
N PHE A 146 -8.33 6.81 14.10
CA PHE A 146 -9.22 5.66 14.16
C PHE A 146 -8.68 4.47 13.35
N LEU A 147 -8.11 4.72 12.17
CA LEU A 147 -7.51 3.67 11.35
C LEU A 147 -6.27 3.05 12.01
N LEU A 148 -5.39 3.87 12.61
CA LEU A 148 -4.23 3.37 13.34
C LEU A 148 -4.61 2.52 14.55
N ASP A 149 -5.68 2.90 15.24
CA ASP A 149 -6.26 2.13 16.33
C ASP A 149 -6.90 0.82 15.84
N TYR A 150 -7.63 0.86 14.73
CA TYR A 150 -8.29 -0.31 14.14
C TYR A 150 -7.28 -1.38 13.68
N GLU A 151 -6.13 -0.96 13.16
CA GLU A 151 -5.08 -1.86 12.70
C GLU A 151 -4.14 -2.31 13.85
N ASP A 152 -4.29 -1.80 15.08
CA ASP A 152 -3.60 -2.32 16.26
C ASP A 152 -3.98 -3.81 16.47
N PRO A 153 -3.02 -4.76 16.48
CA PRO A 153 -3.29 -6.17 16.78
C PRO A 153 -4.06 -6.39 18.10
N ASN A 154 -3.90 -5.48 19.05
CA ASN A 154 -4.58 -5.47 20.35
C ASN A 154 -5.91 -4.70 20.36
N TRP A 155 -6.37 -4.15 19.24
CA TRP A 155 -7.66 -3.45 19.11
C TRP A 155 -8.83 -4.24 19.72
N TYR A 156 -8.92 -5.54 19.40
CA TYR A 156 -9.95 -6.43 19.96
C TYR A 156 -9.79 -6.69 21.47
N ALA A 157 -8.57 -6.55 22.00
CA ALA A 157 -8.27 -6.81 23.42
C ALA A 157 -8.61 -5.62 24.34
N ARG A 158 -8.56 -4.38 23.81
CA ARG A 158 -8.81 -3.13 24.57
C ARG A 158 -10.31 -2.80 24.77
N ARG A 159 -11.23 -3.42 24.02
CA ARG A 159 -12.68 -3.16 24.15
C ARG A 159 -13.32 -3.79 25.40
N PRO A 160 -14.44 -3.22 25.91
CA PRO A 160 -15.11 -3.66 27.13
C PRO A 160 -15.39 -5.19 27.16
N ARG A 161 -15.05 -5.82 28.29
CA ARG A 161 -14.95 -7.28 28.50
C ARG A 161 -16.13 -8.13 28.01
N ARG A 162 -17.37 -7.61 28.01
CA ARG A 162 -18.57 -8.37 27.62
C ARG A 162 -18.62 -8.74 26.13
N ARG A 163 -18.15 -7.86 25.22
CA ARG A 163 -18.08 -8.19 23.78
C ARG A 163 -16.81 -8.98 23.41
N ARG A 164 -15.73 -8.81 24.19
CA ARG A 164 -14.44 -9.52 24.01
C ARG A 164 -14.57 -11.02 24.19
N ALA A 165 -15.29 -11.48 25.22
CA ALA A 165 -15.51 -12.90 25.47
C ALA A 165 -16.22 -13.57 24.27
N GLN A 166 -17.31 -12.97 23.81
CA GLN A 166 -18.12 -13.48 22.69
C GLN A 166 -17.36 -13.51 21.36
N VAL A 167 -16.60 -12.45 21.04
CA VAL A 167 -15.79 -12.40 19.82
C VAL A 167 -14.64 -13.41 19.87
N MET A 168 -13.95 -13.52 21.01
CA MET A 168 -12.85 -14.48 21.16
C MET A 168 -13.36 -15.93 21.16
N GLU A 169 -14.52 -16.19 21.75
CA GLU A 169 -15.22 -17.47 21.66
C GLU A 169 -15.60 -17.80 20.21
N HIS A 170 -16.17 -16.86 19.47
CA HIS A 170 -16.48 -17.05 18.05
C HIS A 170 -15.21 -17.35 17.21
N LEU A 171 -14.11 -16.62 17.46
CA LEU A 171 -12.84 -16.86 16.78
C LEU A 171 -12.20 -18.20 17.17
N ARG A 172 -12.31 -18.62 18.45
CA ARG A 172 -11.86 -19.94 18.93
C ARG A 172 -12.69 -21.05 18.30
N ALA A 173 -14.02 -20.92 18.27
CA ALA A 173 -14.93 -21.85 17.60
C ALA A 173 -14.63 -21.95 16.10
N ARG A 174 -14.35 -20.83 15.42
CA ARG A 174 -13.87 -20.82 14.01
C ARG A 174 -12.54 -21.54 13.82
N ARG A 175 -11.63 -21.49 14.78
CA ARG A 175 -10.34 -22.22 14.72
C ARG A 175 -10.55 -23.72 14.92
N VAL A 176 -11.41 -24.13 15.85
CA VAL A 176 -11.77 -25.54 16.11
C VAL A 176 -12.42 -26.14 14.86
N THR A 177 -13.48 -25.52 14.35
CA THR A 177 -14.17 -25.97 13.12
C THR A 177 -13.25 -26.02 11.90
N ARG A 178 -12.30 -25.09 11.74
CA ARG A 178 -11.28 -25.16 10.67
C ARG A 178 -10.33 -26.35 10.85
N ARG A 179 -9.92 -26.67 12.07
CA ARG A 179 -9.07 -27.83 12.36
C ARG A 179 -9.82 -29.14 12.12
N GLU A 180 -11.07 -29.23 12.55
CA GLU A 180 -11.94 -30.38 12.29
C GLU A 180 -12.17 -30.60 10.80
N ARG A 181 -12.51 -29.55 10.04
CA ARG A 181 -12.64 -29.65 8.57
C ARG A 181 -11.36 -30.11 7.88
N ARG A 182 -10.18 -29.77 8.42
CA ARG A 182 -8.89 -30.27 7.88
C ARG A 182 -8.71 -31.75 8.19
N ARG A 183 -9.02 -32.18 9.42
CA ARG A 183 -8.97 -33.60 9.83
C ARG A 183 -9.96 -34.43 9.03
N GLU A 184 -11.19 -33.97 8.86
CA GLU A 184 -12.23 -34.66 8.08
C GLU A 184 -11.84 -34.79 6.60
N ARG A 185 -11.22 -33.74 6.01
CA ARG A 185 -10.69 -33.82 4.64
C ARG A 185 -9.56 -34.83 4.51
N GLN A 186 -8.67 -34.90 5.50
CA GLN A 186 -7.58 -35.87 5.53
C GLN A 186 -8.12 -37.30 5.69
N ALA A 187 -9.06 -37.52 6.61
CA ALA A 187 -9.72 -38.82 6.82
C ALA A 187 -10.45 -39.29 5.55
N ARG A 188 -11.27 -38.44 4.93
CA ARG A 188 -11.94 -38.76 3.65
C ARG A 188 -10.97 -39.07 2.52
N ARG A 189 -9.81 -38.41 2.48
CA ARG A 189 -8.78 -38.69 1.47
C ARG A 189 -8.09 -40.03 1.72
N GLN A 190 -7.92 -40.41 2.99
CA GLN A 190 -7.40 -41.73 3.36
C GLN A 190 -8.43 -42.83 3.05
N GLU A 191 -9.71 -42.61 3.33
CA GLU A 191 -10.80 -43.56 3.07
C GLU A 191 -11.07 -43.79 1.57
N LEU A 192 -11.10 -42.72 0.76
CA LEU A 192 -11.48 -42.80 -0.66
C LEU A 192 -10.28 -43.00 -1.61
N GLY A 193 -9.05 -42.93 -1.11
CA GLY A 193 -7.84 -42.80 -1.93
C GLY A 193 -7.79 -41.50 -2.76
N GLU A 194 -6.71 -41.30 -3.52
CA GLU A 194 -6.52 -40.07 -4.31
C GLU A 194 -7.58 -39.87 -5.40
N GLU A 195 -7.86 -40.92 -6.18
CA GLU A 195 -8.78 -40.84 -7.32
C GLU A 195 -10.23 -40.69 -6.88
N GLY A 196 -10.65 -41.43 -5.85
CA GLY A 196 -11.99 -41.33 -5.27
C GLY A 196 -12.22 -39.97 -4.62
N TYR A 197 -11.22 -39.43 -3.91
CA TYR A 197 -11.27 -38.08 -3.36
C TYR A 197 -11.40 -37.02 -4.48
N ARG A 198 -10.64 -37.15 -5.57
CA ARG A 198 -10.69 -36.22 -6.72
C ARG A 198 -12.07 -36.19 -7.37
N LYS A 199 -12.70 -37.36 -7.57
CA LYS A 199 -14.09 -37.45 -8.09
C LYS A 199 -15.09 -36.80 -7.13
N SER A 200 -15.01 -37.10 -5.83
CA SER A 200 -15.91 -36.51 -4.83
C SER A 200 -15.80 -34.99 -4.72
N VAL A 201 -14.59 -34.43 -4.88
CA VAL A 201 -14.38 -32.97 -4.93
C VAL A 201 -14.96 -32.37 -6.21
N ALA A 202 -14.78 -33.04 -7.35
CA ALA A 202 -15.31 -32.58 -8.64
C ALA A 202 -16.85 -32.56 -8.67
N GLU A 203 -17.50 -33.58 -8.10
CA GLU A 203 -18.95 -33.64 -7.93
C GLU A 203 -19.47 -32.50 -7.04
N ARG A 204 -18.86 -32.29 -5.87
CA ARG A 204 -19.22 -31.16 -4.99
C ARG A 204 -19.02 -29.81 -5.67
N ALA A 205 -17.96 -29.66 -6.45
CA ALA A 205 -17.71 -28.45 -7.24
C ALA A 205 -18.77 -28.27 -8.33
N ALA A 206 -19.24 -29.36 -8.97
CA ALA A 206 -20.31 -29.32 -9.95
C ALA A 206 -21.63 -28.84 -9.34
N VAL A 207 -22.02 -29.40 -8.19
CA VAL A 207 -23.21 -28.95 -7.44
C VAL A 207 -23.09 -27.47 -7.05
N GLY A 208 -21.91 -27.05 -6.60
CA GLY A 208 -21.64 -25.64 -6.28
C GLY A 208 -21.76 -24.72 -7.51
N ARG A 209 -21.32 -25.16 -8.70
CA ARG A 209 -21.46 -24.39 -9.94
C ARG A 209 -22.93 -24.14 -10.28
N VAL A 210 -23.78 -25.17 -10.18
CA VAL A 210 -25.23 -25.06 -10.42
C VAL A 210 -25.87 -24.03 -9.48
N PHE A 211 -25.51 -24.06 -8.20
CA PHE A 211 -26.00 -23.06 -7.24
C PHE A 211 -25.55 -21.64 -7.60
N VAL A 212 -24.27 -21.45 -7.93
CA VAL A 212 -23.73 -20.13 -8.30
C VAL A 212 -24.38 -19.61 -9.59
N GLU A 213 -24.64 -20.47 -10.56
CA GLU A 213 -25.33 -20.14 -11.80
C GLU A 213 -26.76 -19.70 -11.54
N ALA A 214 -27.52 -20.43 -10.73
CA ALA A 214 -28.85 -20.03 -10.30
C ALA A 214 -28.86 -18.67 -9.58
N CYS A 215 -27.88 -18.39 -8.71
CA CYS A 215 -27.73 -17.08 -8.09
C CYS A 215 -27.43 -15.97 -9.12
N ARG A 216 -26.62 -16.25 -10.15
CA ARG A 216 -26.32 -15.30 -11.21
C ARG A 216 -27.55 -14.99 -12.06
N GLU A 217 -28.35 -15.99 -12.40
CA GLU A 217 -29.59 -15.79 -13.16
C GLU A 217 -30.58 -14.93 -12.38
N ARG A 218 -30.83 -15.22 -11.10
CA ARG A 218 -31.67 -14.35 -10.26
C ARG A 218 -31.16 -12.90 -10.23
N ALA A 219 -29.85 -12.73 -10.07
CA ALA A 219 -29.24 -11.39 -10.09
C ALA A 219 -29.30 -10.70 -11.47
N ARG A 220 -29.49 -11.44 -12.58
CA ARG A 220 -29.74 -10.88 -13.91
C ARG A 220 -31.19 -10.45 -14.03
N GLU A 221 -32.14 -11.31 -13.64
CA GLU A 221 -33.58 -11.02 -13.63
C GLU A 221 -33.89 -9.76 -12.83
N GLU A 222 -33.37 -9.66 -11.59
CA GLU A 222 -33.52 -8.47 -10.75
C GLU A 222 -32.99 -7.20 -11.42
N ARG A 223 -31.90 -7.28 -12.21
CA ARG A 223 -31.37 -6.13 -12.95
C ARG A 223 -32.27 -5.76 -14.13
N HIS A 224 -32.80 -6.73 -14.86
CA HIS A 224 -33.74 -6.50 -15.96
C HIS A 224 -35.02 -5.85 -15.44
N GLU A 225 -35.53 -6.32 -14.31
CA GLU A 225 -36.70 -5.77 -13.65
C GLU A 225 -36.46 -4.32 -13.22
N ARG A 226 -35.35 -4.04 -12.51
CA ARG A 226 -34.96 -2.67 -12.14
C ARG A 226 -34.79 -1.75 -13.35
N ARG A 227 -34.33 -2.26 -14.51
CA ARG A 227 -34.23 -1.47 -15.75
C ARG A 227 -35.60 -1.16 -16.35
N ARG A 228 -36.53 -2.13 -16.34
CA ARG A 228 -37.92 -1.95 -16.79
C ARG A 228 -38.66 -0.93 -15.92
N GLU A 229 -38.52 -1.03 -14.60
CA GLU A 229 -39.09 -0.05 -13.67
C GLU A 229 -38.57 1.37 -13.91
N ARG A 230 -37.27 1.54 -14.16
CA ARG A 230 -36.68 2.84 -14.50
C ARG A 230 -37.22 3.40 -15.81
N HIS A 231 -37.34 2.56 -16.85
CA HIS A 231 -37.95 2.97 -18.12
C HIS A 231 -39.42 3.36 -17.95
N GLY A 232 -40.20 2.56 -17.21
CA GLY A 232 -41.61 2.88 -16.92
C GLY A 232 -41.79 4.19 -16.13
N ARG A 233 -40.88 4.47 -15.17
CA ARG A 233 -40.86 5.75 -14.43
C ARG A 233 -40.46 6.93 -15.32
N SER A 234 -39.56 6.73 -16.28
CA SER A 234 -39.15 7.78 -17.24
C SER A 234 -40.28 8.13 -18.20
N VAL A 235 -40.96 7.13 -18.76
CA VAL A 235 -42.12 7.31 -19.65
C VAL A 235 -43.28 8.00 -18.92
N LYS A 236 -43.59 7.60 -17.67
CA LYS A 236 -44.62 8.27 -16.86
C LYS A 236 -44.28 9.73 -16.51
N LYS A 237 -42.99 10.09 -16.44
CA LYS A 237 -42.57 11.49 -16.25
C LYS A 237 -42.74 12.32 -17.52
N GLN A 238 -42.45 11.75 -18.69
CA GLN A 238 -42.64 12.41 -19.99
C GLN A 238 -44.10 12.62 -20.37
N CYS A 239 -45.03 11.74 -19.98
CA CYS A 239 -46.47 11.93 -20.24
C CYS A 239 -47.18 12.88 -19.26
N ARG A 240 -46.48 13.41 -18.25
CA ARG A 240 -47.04 14.36 -17.25
C ARG A 240 -46.63 15.82 -17.51
N THR A 241 -45.75 16.05 -18.47
CA THR A 241 -45.36 17.36 -19.02
C THR A 241 -46.08 17.60 -20.33
#